data_AF-A0A956EXY5-F1
#
_entry.id   AF-A0A956EXY5-F1
#
_cell.length_a   1.000
_cell.length_b   1.000
_cell.length_c   1.000
_cell.angle_alpha   90.00
_cell.angle_beta   90.00
_cell.angle_gamma   90.00
#
_symmetry.space_group_name_H-M   'P 1'
#
loop_
_entity.id
_entity.type
_entity.pdbx_description
1 polymer ?
#
loop_
_entity_poly.entity_id
_entity_poly.type
_entity_poly.pdbx_seq_one_letter_code
_entity_poly.pdbx_strand_id
1 'polypeptide(L)' 'GRSGDESLKAILSTVGQHRLIEPEEVAFMVANLCEERAGGTTGQAIVMDAGGFIG' A
#
# COMPACT_ATOMS: atom_id res chain seq x y z
N GLY A 1 -8.15 -9.38 -23.84
CA GLY A 1 -7.72 -9.00 -22.48
C GLY A 1 -6.22 -9.17 -22.39
N ARG A 2 -5.53 -8.40 -21.53
CA ARG A 2 -4.10 -8.61 -21.24
C ARG A 2 -3.91 -9.91 -20.49
N SER A 3 -2.75 -10.54 -20.64
CA SER A 3 -2.34 -11.66 -19.78
C SER A 3 -2.08 -11.20 -18.34
N GLY A 4 -1.99 -12.15 -17.40
CA GLY A 4 -1.66 -11.85 -16.00
C GLY A 4 -0.32 -11.12 -15.87
N ASP A 5 0.70 -11.60 -16.57
CA ASP A 5 2.06 -11.03 -16.53
C ASP A 5 2.12 -9.61 -17.14
N GLU A 6 1.41 -9.38 -18.24
CA GLU A 6 1.30 -8.04 -18.84
C GLU A 6 0.57 -7.06 -17.93
N SER A 7 -0.44 -7.54 -17.20
CA SER A 7 -1.19 -6.73 -16.24
C SER A 7 -0.32 -6.39 -15.03
N LEU A 8 0.41 -7.37 -14.50
CA LEU A 8 1.35 -7.16 -13.40
C LEU A 8 2.46 -6.17 -13.79
N LYS A 9 3.08 -6.33 -14.96
CA LYS A 9 4.08 -5.37 -15.47
C LYS A 9 3.50 -3.97 -15.60
N ALA A 10 2.27 -3.83 -16.10
CA ALA A 10 1.62 -2.54 -16.22
C ALA A 10 1.41 -1.88 -14.84
N ILE A 11 0.95 -2.63 -13.84
CA ILE A 11 0.78 -2.12 -12.47
C ILE A 11 2.13 -1.70 -11.87
N LEU A 12 3.15 -2.56 -11.97
CA LEU A 12 4.49 -2.29 -11.45
C LEU A 12 5.18 -1.09 -12.12
N SER A 13 4.75 -0.70 -13.33
CA SER A 13 5.24 0.52 -13.99
C SER A 13 4.61 1.81 -13.46
N THR A 14 3.51 1.72 -12.73
CA THR A 14 2.78 2.87 -12.17
C THR A 14 3.04 3.14 -10.69
N VAL A 15 3.72 2.22 -10.00
CA VAL A 15 4.07 2.36 -8.58
C VAL A 15 5.54 2.76 -8.43
N GLY A 16 5.84 3.59 -7.43
CA GLY A 16 7.22 4.06 -7.19
C GLY A 16 8.18 2.92 -6.80
N GLN A 17 7.65 1.85 -6.21
CA GLN A 17 8.40 0.65 -5.87
C GLN A 17 8.17 -0.43 -6.93
N HIS A 18 9.23 -1.08 -7.41
CA HIS A 18 9.15 -2.12 -8.45
C HIS A 18 8.64 -3.48 -7.95
N ARG A 19 7.79 -3.49 -6.91
CA ARG A 19 7.12 -4.69 -6.37
C ARG A 19 5.74 -4.34 -5.83
N LEU A 20 4.92 -5.37 -5.63
CA LEU A 20 3.67 -5.24 -4.89
C LEU A 20 3.95 -5.15 -3.39
N ILE A 21 3.04 -4.51 -2.65
CA ILE A 21 3.03 -4.54 -1.20
C ILE A 21 2.64 -5.96 -0.76
N GLU A 22 3.33 -6.48 0.24
CA GLU A 22 3.02 -7.78 0.82
C GLU A 22 1.92 -7.66 1.89
N PRO A 23 1.05 -8.68 2.07
CA PRO A 23 -0.02 -8.65 3.06
C PRO A 23 0.44 -8.33 4.48
N GLU A 24 1.64 -8.80 4.87
CA GLU A 24 2.23 -8.58 6.19
C GLU A 24 2.55 -7.11 6.45
N GLU A 25 2.89 -6.34 5.41
CA GLU A 25 3.15 -4.90 5.53
C GLU A 25 1.84 -4.14 5.82
N VAL A 26 0.74 -4.55 5.19
CA VAL A 26 -0.60 -4.01 5.47
C VAL A 26 -1.03 -4.37 6.89
N ALA A 27 -0.86 -5.65 7.28
CA ALA A 27 -1.20 -6.11 8.61
C ALA A 27 -0.41 -5.37 9.70
N PHE A 28 0.88 -5.09 9.46
CA PHE A 28 1.70 -4.30 10.37
C PHE A 28 1.14 -2.89 10.54
N MET A 29 0.78 -2.19 9.45
CA MET A 29 0.20 -0.84 9.55
C MET A 29 -1.14 -0.85 10.32
N VAL A 30 -2.00 -1.83 10.04
CA VAL A 30 -3.26 -2.00 10.77
C VAL A 30 -3.00 -2.23 12.26
N ALA A 31 -2.05 -3.11 12.62
CA ALA A 31 -1.69 -3.36 14.01
C ALA A 31 -1.17 -2.08 14.71
N ASN A 32 -0.34 -1.28 14.04
CA ASN A 32 0.14 0.00 14.58
C ASN A 32 -1.03 0.97 14.88
N LEU A 33 -2.06 1.03 14.04
CA LEU A 33 -3.24 1.86 14.27
C LEU A 33 -4.10 1.40 15.46
N CYS A 34 -3.98 0.12 15.85
CA CYS A 34 -4.67 -0.42 17.01
C CYS A 34 -3.89 -0.23 18.32
N GLU A 35 -2.65 0.27 18.28
CA GLU A 35 -1.88 0.55 19.48
C GLU A 35 -2.35 1.83 20.18
N GLU A 36 -2.21 1.88 21.51
CA GLU A 36 -2.61 3.03 22.34
C GLU A 36 -2.00 4.36 21.84
N ARG A 37 -0.74 4.33 21.36
CA ARG A 37 -0.06 5.51 20.83
C ARG A 37 -0.71 6.10 19.58
N ALA A 38 -1.52 5.33 18.87
CA ALA A 38 -2.26 5.79 17.69
C ALA A 38 -3.61 6.42 18.04
N GLY A 39 -3.96 6.58 19.33
CA GLY A 39 -5.25 7.14 19.77
C GLY A 39 -5.57 8.55 19.26
N GLY A 40 -4.57 9.30 18.78
CA GLY A 40 -4.77 10.60 18.11
C GLY A 40 -5.13 10.52 16.62
N THR A 41 -5.05 9.35 16.00
CA THR A 41 -5.30 9.14 14.58
C THR A 41 -6.71 8.62 14.35
N THR A 42 -7.62 9.49 13.92
CA THR A 42 -9.01 9.13 13.61
C THR A 42 -9.55 9.91 12.41
N GLY A 43 -10.49 9.32 11.68
CA GLY A 43 -11.13 9.92 10.51
C GLY A 43 -10.22 10.12 9.30
N GLN A 44 -9.04 9.51 9.29
CA GLN A 44 -8.06 9.61 8.20
C GLN A 44 -8.10 8.36 7.32
N ALA A 45 -7.85 8.54 6.02
CA ALA A 45 -7.52 7.45 5.11
C ALA A 45 -6.01 7.38 4.94
N ILE A 46 -5.41 6.23 5.24
CA ILE A 46 -3.97 6.00 5.03
C ILE A 46 -3.81 5.20 3.74
N VAL A 47 -3.19 5.83 2.74
CA VAL A 47 -2.88 5.18 1.46
C VAL A 47 -1.53 4.49 1.58
N MET A 48 -1.51 3.19 1.29
CA MET A 48 -0.29 2.38 1.18
C MET A 48 -0.14 1.96 -0.28
N ASP A 49 0.79 2.57 -1.01
CA ASP A 49 0.94 2.36 -2.46
C ASP A 49 2.39 2.23 -2.93
N ALA A 50 3.29 2.01 -1.98
CA ALA A 50 4.72 1.88 -2.22
C ALA A 50 5.34 3.07 -2.98
N GLY A 51 4.88 4.29 -2.69
CA GLY A 51 5.42 5.52 -3.29
C GLY A 51 4.88 5.82 -4.69
N GLY A 52 3.74 5.24 -5.06
CA GLY A 52 3.02 5.58 -6.30
C GLY A 52 2.37 6.97 -6.26
N PHE A 53 1.99 7.45 -5.08
CA PHE A 53 1.40 8.76 -4.84
C PHE A 53 2.51 9.77 -4.55
N ILE A 54 2.96 10.42 -5.61
CA ILE A 54 3.55 11.76 -5.53
C ILE A 54 2.39 12.73 -5.76
N GLY A 55 2.05 13.51 -4.73
CA GLY A 55 0.86 14.35 -4.67
C GLY A 55 0.66 15.31 -5.84
#